data_AF-A0A1H7IJM0-F1
#
_entry.id   AF-A0A1H7IJM0-F1
#
_cell.length_a   1.000
_cell.length_b   1.000
_cell.length_c   1.000
_cell.angle_alpha   90.00
_cell.angle_beta   90.00
_cell.angle_gamma   90.00
#
_symmetry.space_group_name_H-M   'P 1'
#
loop_
_entity.id
_entity.type
_entity.pdbx_description
1 polymer ?
#
loop_
_entity_poly.entity_id
_entity_poly.type
_entity_poly.pdbx_seq_one_letter_code
_entity_poly.pdbx_strand_id
1 'polypeptide(L)'
;MALAEPQRQRIEIVESPWMPLDPTTIETYPEGMAAHHLNFKAHSACDNVLQTYTVQADGKVGACCGIGMRLIPELNVTTVNTPQFLHVACEEAEDDFLKIWIHYKGPEQVLAWAARRDPSIEWEGLYAHRCQACARVYQDPKVAQVVRDHHLEMVADVLQSAWFDERYAKKAMQTAHEQAEGVPQISP
;
A
#
# COMPACT_ATOMS: atom_id res chain seq x y z
N MET A 1 8.13 -30.09 -24.78
CA MET A 1 7.05 -30.99 -24.36
C MET A 1 5.84 -30.13 -24.01
N ALA A 2 4.76 -30.19 -24.78
CA ALA A 2 3.57 -29.38 -24.51
C ALA A 2 2.71 -30.04 -23.43
N LEU A 3 2.12 -29.24 -22.53
CA LEU A 3 1.25 -29.73 -21.46
C LEU A 3 -0.03 -30.34 -22.04
N ALA A 4 -0.52 -31.42 -21.42
CA ALA A 4 -1.78 -32.06 -21.80
C ALA A 4 -2.99 -31.19 -21.44
N GLU A 5 -4.12 -31.38 -22.11
CA GLU A 5 -5.33 -30.56 -21.94
C GLU A 5 -5.82 -30.44 -20.48
N PRO A 6 -5.84 -31.50 -19.67
CA PRO A 6 -6.24 -31.39 -18.25
C PRO A 6 -5.23 -30.61 -17.39
N GLN A 7 -3.98 -30.49 -17.84
CA GLN A 7 -2.93 -29.76 -17.14
C GLN A 7 -2.98 -28.27 -17.49
N ARG A 8 -3.34 -27.92 -18.74
CA ARG A 8 -3.56 -26.52 -19.16
C ARG A 8 -4.69 -25.85 -18.38
N GLN A 9 -5.76 -26.58 -18.09
CA GLN A 9 -6.89 -26.08 -17.29
C GLN A 9 -6.54 -25.81 -15.81
N ARG A 10 -5.36 -26.20 -15.34
CA ARG A 10 -4.86 -25.93 -13.97
C ARG A 10 -3.86 -24.78 -13.92
N ILE A 11 -3.58 -24.15 -15.06
CA ILE A 11 -2.64 -23.04 -15.15
C ILE A 11 -3.43 -21.76 -15.22
N GLU A 12 -3.23 -20.90 -14.24
CA GLU A 12 -3.66 -19.53 -14.27
C GLU A 12 -2.45 -18.65 -14.57
N ILE A 13 -2.53 -17.89 -15.67
CA ILE A 13 -1.52 -16.87 -15.97
C ILE A 13 -2.02 -15.59 -15.30
N VAL A 14 -1.36 -15.18 -14.23
CA VAL A 14 -1.62 -13.91 -13.56
C VAL A 14 -0.57 -12.93 -14.05
N GLU A 15 -0.96 -12.04 -14.95
CA GLU A 15 -0.12 -10.92 -15.37
C GLU A 15 -0.27 -9.78 -14.37
N SER A 16 0.85 -9.28 -13.85
CA SER A 16 0.81 -8.03 -13.10
C SER A 16 0.44 -6.91 -14.07
N PRO A 17 -0.56 -6.07 -13.76
CA PRO A 17 -0.95 -4.99 -14.64
C PRO A 17 0.23 -4.06 -14.90
N TRP A 18 0.43 -3.71 -16.16
CA TRP A 18 1.30 -2.59 -16.51
C TRP A 18 0.77 -1.32 -15.85
N MET A 19 1.64 -0.54 -15.20
CA MET A 19 1.23 0.75 -14.62
C MET A 19 2.15 1.87 -15.10
N PRO A 20 1.59 2.99 -15.59
CA PRO A 20 2.40 4.17 -15.82
C PRO A 20 2.88 4.73 -14.48
N LEU A 21 4.12 5.21 -14.46
CA LEU A 21 4.70 5.85 -13.28
C LEU A 21 4.40 7.35 -13.21
N ASP A 22 4.02 7.95 -14.33
CA ASP A 22 3.52 9.32 -14.39
C ASP A 22 2.04 9.32 -14.00
N PRO A 23 1.63 10.03 -12.93
CA PRO A 23 0.25 10.06 -12.44
C PRO A 23 -0.72 10.77 -13.40
N THR A 24 -0.22 11.44 -14.43
CA THR A 24 -1.01 12.09 -15.49
C THR A 24 -1.24 11.18 -16.70
N THR A 25 -0.50 10.07 -16.80
CA THR A 25 -0.73 9.08 -17.85
C THR A 25 -1.87 8.15 -17.44
N ILE A 26 -2.87 8.06 -18.30
CA ILE A 26 -4.03 7.19 -18.12
C ILE A 26 -3.87 6.00 -19.05
N GLU A 27 -4.04 4.80 -18.49
CA GLU A 27 -4.08 3.55 -19.24
C GLU A 27 -5.45 2.90 -19.12
N THR A 28 -5.78 2.05 -20.08
CA THR A 28 -7.01 1.25 -20.06
C THR A 28 -6.73 -0.14 -19.52
N TYR A 29 -7.53 -0.55 -18.53
CA TYR A 29 -7.40 -1.83 -17.87
C TYR A 29 -8.58 -2.75 -18.19
N PRO A 30 -8.38 -4.08 -18.16
CA PRO A 30 -9.49 -5.03 -18.15
C PRO A 30 -10.52 -4.70 -17.06
N GLU A 31 -11.78 -5.03 -17.33
CA GLU A 31 -12.88 -4.77 -16.41
C GLU A 31 -12.63 -5.41 -15.03
N GLY A 32 -12.88 -4.64 -13.96
CA GLY A 32 -12.71 -5.08 -12.58
C GLY A 32 -11.28 -5.06 -12.04
N MET A 33 -10.27 -4.76 -12.88
CA MET A 33 -8.87 -4.70 -12.46
C MET A 33 -8.49 -3.36 -11.83
N ALA A 34 -8.98 -2.26 -12.39
CA ALA A 34 -8.72 -0.93 -11.86
C ALA A 34 -9.61 -0.61 -10.66
N ALA A 35 -9.07 0.14 -9.71
CA ALA A 35 -9.76 0.56 -8.50
C ALA A 35 -11.00 1.38 -8.83
N HIS A 36 -12.13 0.95 -8.28
CA HIS A 36 -13.45 1.51 -8.49
C HIS A 36 -14.28 1.34 -7.22
N HIS A 37 -15.28 2.18 -6.97
CA HIS A 37 -16.08 2.08 -5.74
C HIS A 37 -16.73 0.70 -5.54
N LEU A 38 -16.96 -0.05 -6.63
CA LEU A 38 -17.55 -1.39 -6.62
C LEU A 38 -16.58 -2.50 -6.18
N ASN A 39 -15.29 -2.41 -6.51
CA ASN A 39 -14.25 -3.39 -6.13
C ASN A 39 -13.32 -2.88 -5.02
N PHE A 40 -13.54 -1.65 -4.54
CA PHE A 40 -12.73 -0.93 -3.56
C PHE A 40 -12.37 -1.70 -2.30
N LYS A 41 -13.25 -2.60 -1.83
CA LYS A 41 -12.99 -3.44 -0.65
C LYS A 41 -11.85 -4.45 -0.86
N ALA A 42 -11.55 -4.80 -2.11
CA ALA A 42 -10.40 -5.63 -2.46
C ALA A 42 -9.08 -4.83 -2.47
N HIS A 43 -9.15 -3.50 -2.47
CA HIS A 43 -8.00 -2.60 -2.41
C HIS A 43 -7.82 -2.11 -0.97
N SER A 44 -7.06 -2.89 -0.20
CA SER A 44 -6.79 -2.66 1.22
C SER A 44 -5.45 -1.95 1.48
N ALA A 45 -5.10 -1.87 2.75
CA ALA A 45 -3.78 -1.55 3.31
C ALA A 45 -2.58 -1.81 2.40
N CYS A 46 -1.59 -0.91 2.45
CA CYS A 46 -0.29 -1.12 1.82
C CYS A 46 0.68 -1.84 2.78
N ASP A 47 0.86 -3.14 2.57
CA ASP A 47 1.71 -3.99 3.42
C ASP A 47 3.22 -3.69 3.30
N ASN A 48 3.62 -2.76 2.44
CA ASN A 48 5.02 -2.43 2.19
C ASN A 48 5.44 -1.08 2.76
N VAL A 49 4.53 -0.10 2.76
CA VAL A 49 4.80 1.23 3.35
C VAL A 49 4.95 1.03 4.86
N LEU A 50 6.01 1.61 5.45
CA LEU A 50 6.43 1.44 6.86
C LEU A 50 6.90 0.04 7.27
N GLN A 51 6.64 -1.00 6.47
CA GLN A 51 7.08 -2.37 6.76
C GLN A 51 8.36 -2.76 6.01
N THR A 52 8.69 -2.07 4.93
CA THR A 52 9.88 -2.33 4.12
C THR A 52 10.70 -1.07 3.93
N TYR A 53 11.95 -1.10 4.41
CA TYR A 53 12.94 -0.05 4.16
C TYR A 53 13.90 -0.49 3.06
N THR A 54 13.85 0.19 1.92
CA THR A 54 14.61 -0.16 0.71
C THR A 54 15.85 0.72 0.59
N VAL A 55 17.03 0.12 0.61
CA VAL A 55 18.29 0.79 0.27
C VAL A 55 18.46 0.82 -1.26
N GLN A 56 18.74 1.99 -1.80
CA GLN A 56 18.92 2.22 -3.23
C GLN A 56 20.40 2.34 -3.61
N ALA A 57 20.70 2.20 -4.90
CA ALA A 57 22.07 2.27 -5.42
C ALA A 57 22.73 3.65 -5.24
N ASP A 58 21.95 4.73 -5.14
CA ASP A 58 22.42 6.09 -4.84
C ASP A 58 22.57 6.35 -3.33
N GLY A 59 22.35 5.33 -2.50
CA GLY A 59 22.43 5.41 -1.05
C GLY A 59 21.18 5.97 -0.37
N LYS A 60 20.10 6.31 -1.10
CA LYS A 60 18.84 6.69 -0.47
C LYS A 60 18.17 5.48 0.19
N VAL A 61 17.42 5.75 1.25
CA VAL A 61 16.63 4.77 1.98
C VAL A 61 15.17 5.17 1.87
N GLY A 62 14.36 4.31 1.26
CA GLY A 62 12.93 4.53 1.08
C GLY A 62 12.10 3.71 2.06
N ALA A 63 11.01 4.27 2.60
CA ALA A 63 10.09 3.60 3.53
C ALA A 63 9.00 2.75 2.83
N CYS A 64 9.32 2.21 1.64
CA CYS A 64 8.44 1.39 0.81
C CYS A 64 9.27 0.53 -0.16
N CYS A 65 8.72 -0.60 -0.63
CA CYS A 65 9.31 -1.44 -1.67
C CYS A 65 8.94 -1.03 -3.11
N GLY A 66 7.96 -0.12 -3.24
CA GLY A 66 7.21 0.07 -4.48
C GLY A 66 8.01 0.65 -5.65
N ILE A 67 7.63 0.26 -6.87
CA ILE A 67 8.23 0.74 -8.13
C ILE A 67 8.20 2.27 -8.24
N GLY A 68 7.13 2.90 -7.73
CA GLY A 68 6.96 4.37 -7.73
C GLY A 68 7.74 5.12 -6.64
N MET A 69 8.30 4.45 -5.63
CA MET A 69 8.96 5.10 -4.50
C MET A 69 10.13 6.01 -4.91
N ARG A 70 10.83 5.66 -6.00
CA ARG A 70 11.94 6.49 -6.52
C ARG A 70 11.49 7.86 -7.02
N LEU A 71 10.24 7.99 -7.42
CA LEU A 71 9.67 9.22 -7.98
C LEU A 71 8.90 10.03 -6.95
N ILE A 72 8.76 9.52 -5.73
CA ILE A 72 8.01 10.16 -4.64
C ILE A 72 9.05 10.56 -3.57
N PRO A 73 9.50 11.83 -3.54
CA PRO A 73 10.53 12.28 -2.61
C PRO A 73 10.20 11.98 -1.16
N GLU A 74 8.93 12.09 -0.77
CA GLU A 74 8.44 11.89 0.59
C GLU A 74 8.63 10.45 1.07
N LEU A 75 8.68 9.48 0.15
CA LEU A 75 8.98 8.08 0.50
C LEU A 75 10.47 7.82 0.70
N ASN A 76 11.36 8.75 0.33
CA ASN A 76 12.82 8.66 0.53
C ASN A 76 13.19 9.40 1.81
N VAL A 77 13.26 8.67 2.91
CA VAL A 77 13.28 9.23 4.27
C VAL A 77 14.69 9.58 4.77
N THR A 78 15.74 8.94 4.25
CA THR A 78 17.11 9.26 4.63
C THR A 78 18.13 8.71 3.62
N THR A 79 19.42 8.76 3.96
CA THR A 79 20.50 8.12 3.20
C THR A 79 21.37 7.24 4.10
N VAL A 80 22.06 6.26 3.53
CA VAL A 80 22.96 5.35 4.24
C VAL A 80 24.15 6.06 4.91
N ASN A 81 24.46 7.29 4.50
CA ASN A 81 25.53 8.10 5.10
C ASN A 81 25.09 8.81 6.39
N THR A 82 23.80 8.82 6.69
CA THR A 82 23.27 9.39 7.92
C THR A 82 23.69 8.52 9.12
N PRO A 83 24.22 9.09 10.21
CA PRO A 83 24.44 8.33 11.44
C PRO A 83 23.16 7.65 11.91
N GLN A 84 23.24 6.36 12.25
CA GLN A 84 22.08 5.56 12.67
C GLN A 84 20.93 5.59 11.64
N PHE A 85 21.25 5.62 10.33
CA PHE A 85 20.26 5.82 9.28
C PHE A 85 19.03 4.91 9.36
N LEU A 86 19.13 3.67 9.86
CA LEU A 86 17.95 2.80 10.03
C LEU A 86 16.97 3.34 11.08
N HIS A 87 17.50 3.81 12.21
CA HIS A 87 16.68 4.41 13.26
C HIS A 87 16.02 5.70 12.76
N VAL A 88 16.82 6.57 12.12
CA VAL A 88 16.31 7.80 11.48
C VAL A 88 15.27 7.46 10.41
N ALA A 89 15.49 6.43 9.59
CA ALA A 89 14.52 6.02 8.59
C ALA A 89 13.18 5.62 9.21
N CYS A 90 13.19 4.88 10.32
CA CYS A 90 11.97 4.52 11.04
C CYS A 90 11.27 5.77 11.60
N GLU A 91 12.00 6.63 12.31
CA GLU A 91 11.43 7.84 12.90
C GLU A 91 10.82 8.76 11.83
N GLU A 92 11.58 9.13 10.79
CA GLU A 92 11.12 10.02 9.71
C GLU A 92 9.95 9.42 8.90
N ALA A 93 9.88 8.09 8.79
CA ALA A 93 8.77 7.43 8.12
C ALA A 93 7.50 7.40 8.99
N GLU A 94 7.64 7.10 10.27
CA GLU A 94 6.53 6.96 11.22
C GLU A 94 5.98 8.32 11.68
N ASP A 95 6.76 9.40 11.60
CA ASP A 95 6.29 10.76 11.89
C ASP A 95 5.42 11.36 10.75
N ASP A 96 5.30 10.65 9.62
CA ASP A 96 4.44 11.04 8.49
C ASP A 96 3.07 10.34 8.54
N PHE A 97 2.04 11.10 8.91
CA PHE A 97 0.67 10.62 8.97
C PHE A 97 0.15 10.05 7.64
N LEU A 98 0.53 10.62 6.49
CA LEU A 98 0.06 10.13 5.19
C LEU A 98 0.63 8.74 4.89
N LYS A 99 1.87 8.45 5.31
CA LYS A 99 2.45 7.10 5.21
C LYS A 99 1.70 6.12 6.10
N ILE A 100 1.36 6.50 7.34
CA ILE A 100 0.56 5.68 8.26
C ILE A 100 -0.83 5.40 7.65
N TRP A 101 -1.46 6.43 7.09
CA TRP A 101 -2.77 6.30 6.45
C TRP A 101 -2.71 5.36 5.25
N ILE A 102 -1.72 5.50 4.37
CA ILE A 102 -1.51 4.60 3.23
C ILE A 102 -1.23 3.17 3.70
N HIS A 103 -0.46 2.99 4.79
CA HIS A 103 -0.21 1.67 5.36
C HIS A 103 -1.52 1.00 5.78
N TYR A 104 -2.37 1.65 6.57
CA TYR A 104 -3.57 0.99 7.13
C TYR A 104 -4.80 1.00 6.21
N LYS A 105 -4.93 1.96 5.30
CA LYS A 105 -6.11 2.09 4.44
C LYS A 105 -5.80 1.88 2.96
N GLY A 106 -4.56 2.06 2.53
CA GLY A 106 -4.17 2.00 1.13
C GLY A 106 -4.34 3.34 0.39
N PRO A 107 -3.55 3.59 -0.66
CA PRO A 107 -3.56 4.87 -1.39
C PRO A 107 -4.85 5.08 -2.19
N GLU A 108 -5.48 4.02 -2.70
CA GLU A 108 -6.78 4.10 -3.37
C GLU A 108 -7.85 4.67 -2.43
N GLN A 109 -7.77 4.34 -1.13
CA GLN A 109 -8.70 4.87 -0.14
C GLN A 109 -8.52 6.36 0.13
N VAL A 110 -7.28 6.83 0.14
CA VAL A 110 -6.95 8.25 0.22
C VAL A 110 -7.54 9.00 -0.98
N LEU A 111 -7.40 8.46 -2.20
CA LEU A 111 -7.93 9.09 -3.42
C LEU A 111 -9.45 9.17 -3.42
N ALA A 112 -10.15 8.07 -3.15
CA ALA A 112 -11.61 8.10 -3.12
C ALA A 112 -12.14 9.02 -2.00
N TRP A 113 -11.43 9.11 -0.88
CA TRP A 113 -11.74 10.04 0.19
C TRP A 113 -11.54 11.50 -0.23
N ALA A 114 -10.48 11.79 -0.97
CA ALA A 114 -10.20 13.13 -1.47
C ALA A 114 -11.24 13.55 -2.53
N ALA A 115 -11.60 12.64 -3.43
CA ALA A 115 -12.64 12.86 -4.45
C ALA A 115 -14.03 13.12 -3.87
N ARG A 116 -14.34 12.65 -2.65
CA ARG A 116 -15.59 13.02 -1.95
C ARG A 116 -15.61 14.48 -1.48
N ARG A 117 -14.44 15.10 -1.29
CA ARG A 117 -14.30 16.51 -0.86
C ARG A 117 -14.11 17.45 -2.03
N ASP A 118 -13.36 17.01 -3.05
CA ASP A 118 -13.26 17.69 -4.34
C ASP A 118 -13.67 16.71 -5.45
N PRO A 119 -14.94 16.76 -5.89
CA PRO A 119 -15.45 15.93 -6.99
C PRO A 119 -14.75 16.14 -8.35
N SER A 120 -13.88 17.15 -8.49
CA SER A 120 -13.05 17.33 -9.68
C SER A 120 -11.83 16.41 -9.73
N ILE A 121 -11.58 15.64 -8.66
CA ILE A 121 -10.55 14.60 -8.61
C ILE A 121 -11.14 13.32 -9.21
N GLU A 122 -10.76 13.03 -10.45
CA GLU A 122 -11.06 11.76 -11.10
C GLU A 122 -10.11 10.66 -10.58
N TRP A 123 -10.67 9.51 -10.21
CA TRP A 123 -9.91 8.38 -9.67
C TRP A 123 -10.46 7.00 -10.07
N GLU A 124 -11.77 6.90 -10.32
CA GLU A 124 -12.44 5.64 -10.61
C GLU A 124 -11.96 5.04 -11.94
N GLY A 125 -11.57 3.77 -11.91
CA GLY A 125 -11.12 3.04 -13.09
C GLY A 125 -9.70 3.39 -13.56
N LEU A 126 -8.97 4.25 -12.85
CA LEU A 126 -7.67 4.76 -13.32
C LEU A 126 -6.45 4.00 -12.81
N TYR A 127 -6.58 3.19 -11.74
CA TYR A 127 -5.44 2.59 -11.04
C TYR A 127 -5.56 1.09 -10.90
N ALA A 128 -4.81 0.32 -11.69
CA ALA A 128 -4.75 -1.15 -11.55
C ALA A 128 -3.73 -1.64 -10.53
N HIS A 129 -2.80 -0.77 -10.10
CA HIS A 129 -1.81 -1.10 -9.09
C HIS A 129 -1.67 0.04 -8.07
N ARG A 130 -1.59 -0.31 -6.78
CA ARG A 130 -1.54 0.65 -5.68
C ARG A 130 -0.39 1.66 -5.76
N CYS A 131 0.76 1.27 -6.32
CA CYS A 131 1.88 2.21 -6.48
C CYS A 131 1.55 3.35 -7.45
N GLN A 132 0.65 3.12 -8.43
CA GLN A 132 0.15 4.16 -9.32
C GLN A 132 -0.76 5.12 -8.57
N ALA A 133 -1.65 4.60 -7.72
CA ALA A 133 -2.47 5.40 -6.82
C ALA A 133 -1.61 6.22 -5.84
N CYS A 134 -0.55 5.63 -5.25
CA CYS A 134 0.41 6.37 -4.42
C CYS A 134 1.00 7.56 -5.19
N ALA A 135 1.45 7.36 -6.43
CA ALA A 135 2.01 8.44 -7.24
C ALA A 135 1.02 9.60 -7.37
N ARG A 136 -0.26 9.30 -7.65
CA ARG A 136 -1.32 10.32 -7.69
C ARG A 136 -1.50 11.03 -6.35
N VAL A 137 -1.55 10.28 -5.24
CA VAL A 137 -1.72 10.85 -3.88
C VAL A 137 -0.65 11.88 -3.55
N TYR A 138 0.61 11.59 -3.86
CA TYR A 138 1.73 12.47 -3.54
C TYR A 138 1.93 13.60 -4.55
N GLN A 139 1.67 13.34 -5.84
CA GLN A 139 2.09 14.26 -6.91
C GLN A 139 0.96 15.10 -7.51
N ASP A 140 -0.32 14.75 -7.33
CA ASP A 140 -1.42 15.61 -7.77
C ASP A 140 -1.62 16.77 -6.77
N PRO A 141 -1.41 18.04 -7.20
CA PRO A 141 -1.61 19.19 -6.33
C PRO A 141 -3.03 19.28 -5.75
N LYS A 142 -4.06 18.83 -6.48
CA LYS A 142 -5.44 18.83 -5.99
C LYS A 142 -5.63 17.86 -4.84
N VAL A 143 -5.18 16.61 -5.03
CA VAL A 143 -5.23 15.60 -3.97
C VAL A 143 -4.43 16.07 -2.75
N ALA A 144 -3.21 16.56 -2.98
CA ALA A 144 -2.35 17.05 -1.91
C ALA A 144 -2.99 18.22 -1.15
N GLN A 145 -3.71 19.11 -1.84
CA GLN A 145 -4.43 20.21 -1.19
C GLN A 145 -5.57 19.70 -0.31
N VAL A 146 -6.41 18.80 -0.83
CA VAL A 146 -7.52 18.21 -0.07
C VAL A 146 -6.99 17.45 1.16
N VAL A 147 -5.92 16.67 1.01
CA VAL A 147 -5.29 15.97 2.14
C VAL A 147 -4.79 16.98 3.18
N ARG A 148 -4.05 18.01 2.78
CA ARG A 148 -3.57 19.03 3.73
C ARG A 148 -4.70 19.69 4.50
N ASP A 149 -5.78 20.08 3.81
CA ASP A 149 -6.86 20.85 4.42
C ASP A 149 -7.77 20.00 5.32
N HIS A 150 -7.87 18.68 5.05
CA HIS A 150 -8.91 17.83 5.66
C HIS A 150 -8.40 16.55 6.35
N HIS A 151 -7.10 16.22 6.33
CA HIS A 151 -6.57 14.96 6.86
C HIS A 151 -6.91 14.71 8.35
N LEU A 152 -7.09 15.78 9.14
CA LEU A 152 -7.45 15.66 10.56
C LEU A 152 -8.76 14.89 10.77
N GLU A 153 -9.66 14.91 9.80
CA GLU A 153 -10.92 14.13 9.83
C GLU A 153 -10.66 12.61 9.84
N MET A 154 -9.48 12.18 9.38
CA MET A 154 -9.11 10.77 9.23
C MET A 154 -8.19 10.24 10.31
N VAL A 155 -7.60 11.13 11.13
CA VAL A 155 -6.64 10.73 12.18
C VAL A 155 -7.24 9.67 13.10
N ALA A 156 -8.45 9.89 13.61
CA ALA A 156 -9.09 8.94 14.52
C ALA A 156 -9.34 7.57 13.88
N ASP A 157 -9.83 7.53 12.63
CA ASP A 157 -10.12 6.28 11.92
C ASP A 157 -8.85 5.48 11.56
N VAL A 158 -7.79 6.19 11.15
CA VAL A 158 -6.48 5.57 10.87
C VAL A 158 -5.87 5.00 12.14
N LEU A 159 -5.83 5.77 13.23
CA LEU A 159 -5.28 5.31 14.51
C LEU A 159 -6.09 4.15 15.10
N GLN A 160 -7.41 4.16 14.94
CA GLN A 160 -8.25 3.04 15.35
C GLN A 160 -7.88 1.76 14.59
N SER A 161 -7.61 1.88 13.28
CA SER A 161 -7.17 0.75 12.46
C SER A 161 -5.81 0.21 12.93
N ALA A 162 -4.87 1.11 13.21
CA ALA A 162 -3.55 0.77 13.75
C ALA A 162 -3.65 0.03 15.09
N TRP A 163 -4.44 0.57 16.01
CA TRP A 163 -4.62 -0.01 17.34
C TRP A 163 -5.26 -1.40 17.30
N PHE A 164 -6.24 -1.62 16.42
CA PHE A 164 -6.84 -2.94 16.24
C PHE A 164 -5.84 -3.97 15.72
N ASP A 165 -5.02 -3.59 14.75
CA ASP A 165 -4.02 -4.49 14.18
C ASP A 165 -2.95 -4.87 15.22
N GLU A 166 -2.40 -3.88 15.93
CA GLU A 166 -1.36 -4.11 16.93
C GLU A 166 -1.84 -4.91 18.14
N ARG A 167 -3.04 -4.62 18.66
CA ARG A 167 -3.50 -5.21 19.92
C ARG A 167 -4.36 -6.46 19.76
N TYR A 168 -5.15 -6.56 18.69
CA TYR A 168 -6.13 -7.63 18.56
C TYR A 168 -5.73 -8.67 17.52
N ALA A 169 -5.27 -8.26 16.34
CA ALA A 169 -4.87 -9.23 15.31
C ALA A 169 -3.65 -10.05 15.76
N LYS A 170 -2.60 -9.38 16.27
CA LYS A 170 -1.41 -10.07 16.80
C LYS A 170 -1.75 -11.02 17.95
N LYS A 171 -2.60 -10.61 18.89
CA LYS A 171 -3.01 -11.44 20.04
C LYS A 171 -3.85 -12.64 19.60
N ALA A 172 -4.80 -12.45 18.69
CA ALA A 172 -5.64 -13.53 18.16
C ALA A 172 -4.82 -14.55 17.37
N MET A 173 -3.83 -14.10 16.58
CA MET A 173 -2.95 -14.98 15.82
C MET A 173 -1.97 -15.75 16.71
N GLN A 174 -1.44 -15.12 17.77
CA GLN A 174 -0.62 -15.79 18.78
C GLN A 174 -1.41 -16.90 19.50
N THR A 175 -2.64 -16.59 19.94
CA THR A 175 -3.52 -17.58 20.56
C THR A 175 -3.90 -18.71 19.60
N ALA A 176 -4.13 -18.43 18.32
CA ALA A 176 -4.42 -19.45 17.30
C ALA A 176 -3.20 -20.35 17.00
N HIS A 177 -2.00 -19.80 17.00
CA HIS A 177 -0.76 -20.56 16.82
C HIS A 177 -0.48 -21.48 18.01
N GLU A 178 -0.62 -20.99 19.24
CA GLU A 178 -0.48 -21.78 20.47
C GLU A 178 -1.51 -22.93 20.55
N GLN A 179 -2.73 -22.72 20.04
CA GLN A 179 -3.76 -23.76 19.97
C GLN A 179 -3.49 -24.80 18.86
N ALA A 180 -2.84 -24.42 17.77
CA ALA A 180 -2.45 -25.33 16.70
C ALA A 180 -1.26 -26.22 17.06
N GLU A 181 -0.32 -25.74 17.88
CA GLU A 181 0.82 -26.52 18.38
C GLU A 181 0.45 -27.46 19.55
N GLY A 182 -0.73 -27.29 20.14
CA GLY A 182 -1.25 -28.13 21.23
C GLY A 182 -1.91 -29.46 20.80
N VAL A 183 -1.91 -29.81 19.51
CA VAL A 183 -2.46 -31.11 19.04
C VAL A 183 -1.41 -32.21 19.28
N PRO A 184 -1.68 -33.23 20.12
CA PRO A 184 -0.71 -34.28 20.37
C PRO A 184 -0.40 -35.05 19.09
N GLN A 185 0.88 -35.15 18.75
CA GLN A 185 1.35 -36.02 17.67
C GLN A 185 0.93 -37.46 18.00
N ILE A 186 -0.01 -37.99 17.21
CA ILE A 186 -0.32 -39.42 17.20
C ILE A 186 0.83 -40.09 16.46
N SER A 187 1.79 -40.63 17.22
CA SER A 187 2.83 -41.51 16.68
C SER A 187 2.22 -42.83 16.18
N PRO A 188 2.77 -43.43 15.11
CA PRO A 188 2.24 -44.65 14.49
C PRO A 188 2.33 -45.89 15.39
#